data_AF-A0A168N9A9-F1
#
_entry.id   AF-A0A168N9A9-F1
#
_cell.length_a   1.000
_cell.length_b   1.000
_cell.length_c   1.000
_cell.angle_alpha   90.00
_cell.angle_beta   90.00
_cell.angle_gamma   90.00
#
_symmetry.space_group_name_H-M   'P 1'
#
loop_
_entity.id
_entity.type
_entity.pdbx_description
1 polymer ?
#
loop_
_entity_poly.entity_id
_entity_poly.type
_entity_poly.pdbx_seq_one_letter_code
_entity_poly.pdbx_strand_id
1 'polypeptide(L)'
;MTTIVTNNDESLQQKENIYVVGDVHGCVSELDKLVTKLNFNPATDQLILAGDLTAKGPDSVGVIRRAKELGAFCVRGNHDDKVIRLKTYELEKGENAMYPLSATMPEGNVPDPLKFKNYHVAIAK
;
A
#
# COMPACT_ATOMS: atom_id res chain seq x y z
N MET A 1 -9.42 -22.46 -13.49
CA MET A 1 -8.25 -21.99 -12.72
C MET A 1 -7.95 -20.57 -13.18
N THR A 2 -7.93 -19.61 -12.27
CA THR A 2 -7.53 -18.23 -12.57
C THR A 2 -6.01 -18.18 -12.52
N THR A 3 -5.36 -17.84 -13.64
CA THR A 3 -3.89 -17.73 -13.72
C THR A 3 -3.51 -16.27 -13.59
N ILE A 4 -2.70 -15.94 -12.59
CA ILE A 4 -2.10 -14.61 -12.43
C ILE A 4 -0.85 -14.56 -13.29
N VAL A 5 -0.81 -13.63 -14.25
CA VAL A 5 0.34 -13.41 -15.13
C VAL A 5 1.23 -12.33 -14.52
N THR A 6 2.49 -12.68 -14.30
CA THR A 6 3.52 -11.77 -13.79
C THR A 6 4.49 -11.40 -14.92
N ASN A 7 5.01 -10.18 -14.91
CA ASN A 7 6.04 -9.75 -15.87
C ASN A 7 7.42 -10.29 -15.44
N ASN A 8 7.68 -11.57 -15.73
CA ASN A 8 8.93 -12.28 -15.42
C ASN A 8 9.25 -12.46 -13.92
N ASP A 9 8.26 -12.30 -13.04
CA ASP A 9 8.40 -12.58 -11.61
C ASP A 9 7.75 -13.94 -11.27
N GLU A 10 8.58 -14.98 -11.25
CA GLU A 10 8.13 -16.35 -10.97
C GLU A 10 7.79 -16.57 -9.48
N SER A 11 8.08 -15.62 -8.59
CA SER A 11 7.86 -15.80 -7.14
C SER A 11 6.39 -16.06 -6.81
N LEU A 12 5.46 -15.45 -7.54
CA LEU A 12 4.02 -15.67 -7.40
C LEU A 12 3.56 -17.00 -7.99
N GLN A 13 4.27 -17.55 -8.98
CA GLN A 13 3.93 -18.82 -9.60
C GLN A 13 4.26 -20.01 -8.69
N GLN A 14 5.16 -19.81 -7.72
CA GLN A 14 5.54 -20.80 -6.71
C GLN A 14 4.58 -20.84 -5.51
N LYS A 15 3.58 -19.94 -5.47
CA LYS A 15 2.61 -19.84 -4.39
C LYS A 15 1.39 -20.69 -4.69
N GLU A 16 0.87 -21.35 -3.64
CA GLU A 16 -0.31 -22.19 -3.72
C GLU A 16 -1.59 -21.35 -3.81
N ASN A 17 -1.68 -20.29 -3.00
CA ASN A 17 -2.82 -19.38 -2.98
C ASN A 17 -2.37 -17.91 -3.04
N ILE A 18 -3.17 -17.10 -3.75
CA ILE A 18 -2.99 -15.65 -3.82
C ILE A 18 -4.27 -14.98 -3.34
N TYR A 19 -4.15 -14.21 -2.27
CA TYR A 19 -5.24 -13.45 -1.68
C TYR A 19 -5.09 -11.98 -2.02
N VAL A 20 -6.12 -11.40 -2.64
CA VAL A 20 -6.17 -9.96 -2.92
C VAL A 20 -7.18 -9.34 -1.98
N VAL A 21 -6.74 -8.39 -1.18
CA VAL A 21 -7.54 -7.68 -0.17
C VAL A 21 -7.62 -6.21 -0.55
N GLY A 22 -8.83 -5.65 -0.48
CA GLY A 22 -9.07 -4.23 -0.71
C GLY A 22 -8.62 -3.35 0.46
N ASP A 23 -9.29 -2.22 0.60
CA ASP A 23 -8.95 -1.18 1.57
C ASP A 23 -8.91 -1.71 3.01
N VAL A 24 -7.80 -1.42 3.71
CA VAL A 24 -7.62 -1.80 5.13
C VAL A 24 -7.85 -0.62 6.06
N HIS A 25 -7.48 0.59 5.63
CA HIS A 25 -7.76 1.84 6.33
C HIS A 25 -7.40 1.83 7.83
N GLY A 26 -6.17 1.44 8.19
CA GLY A 26 -5.73 1.47 9.59
C GLY A 26 -6.41 0.46 10.52
N CYS A 27 -7.18 -0.50 9.98
CA CYS A 27 -7.89 -1.53 10.74
C CYS A 27 -7.03 -2.80 10.89
N VAL A 28 -5.96 -2.72 11.69
CA VAL A 28 -5.01 -3.84 11.88
C VAL A 28 -5.67 -5.08 12.49
N SER A 29 -6.62 -4.90 13.40
CA SER A 29 -7.33 -6.02 14.05
C SER A 29 -8.19 -6.81 13.07
N GLU A 30 -8.83 -6.12 12.12
CA GLU A 30 -9.63 -6.71 11.05
C GLU A 30 -8.74 -7.46 10.06
N LEU A 31 -7.58 -6.89 9.72
CA LEU A 31 -6.57 -7.57 8.91
C LEU A 31 -6.11 -8.87 9.58
N ASP A 32 -5.81 -8.86 10.88
CA ASP A 32 -5.40 -10.06 11.61
C ASP A 32 -6.50 -11.12 11.67
N LYS A 33 -7.75 -10.73 11.89
CA LYS A 33 -8.90 -11.64 11.83
C LYS A 33 -9.05 -12.27 10.46
N LEU A 34 -8.85 -11.49 9.38
CA LEU A 34 -8.91 -11.98 8.01
C LEU A 34 -7.81 -13.00 7.75
N VAL A 35 -6.55 -12.65 8.05
CA VAL A 35 -5.38 -13.53 7.89
C VAL A 35 -5.58 -14.85 8.65
N THR A 36 -6.09 -14.77 9.89
CA THR A 36 -6.40 -15.95 10.71
C THR A 36 -7.48 -16.82 10.05
N LYS A 37 -8.57 -16.20 9.55
CA LYS A 37 -9.67 -16.91 8.89
C LYS A 37 -9.23 -17.61 7.60
N LEU A 38 -8.26 -17.04 6.89
CA LEU A 38 -7.68 -17.63 5.68
C LEU A 38 -6.71 -18.77 5.98
N ASN A 39 -6.34 -18.99 7.25
CA ASN A 39 -5.23 -19.87 7.65
C ASN A 39 -3.96 -19.55 6.84
N PHE A 40 -3.68 -18.26 6.69
CA PHE A 40 -2.62 -17.76 5.80
C PHE A 40 -1.24 -18.25 6.24
N ASN A 41 -0.50 -18.82 5.29
CA ASN A 41 0.88 -19.25 5.47
C ASN A 41 1.82 -18.47 4.54
N PRO A 42 2.67 -17.56 5.03
CA PRO A 42 3.56 -16.77 4.17
C PRO A 42 4.58 -17.60 3.39
N ALA A 43 4.83 -18.85 3.78
CA ALA A 43 5.71 -19.75 3.03
C ALA A 43 5.06 -20.17 1.69
N THR A 44 3.77 -20.53 1.72
CA THR A 44 3.06 -21.11 0.57
C THR A 44 2.08 -20.13 -0.09
N ASP A 45 1.61 -19.12 0.63
CA ASP A 45 0.63 -18.16 0.17
C ASP A 45 1.25 -16.79 -0.10
N GLN A 46 0.53 -15.99 -0.87
CA GLN A 46 0.81 -14.57 -1.06
C GLN A 46 -0.41 -13.72 -0.70
N LEU A 47 -0.15 -12.64 0.02
CA LEU A 47 -1.12 -11.57 0.26
C LEU A 47 -0.78 -10.35 -0.62
N ILE A 48 -1.80 -9.79 -1.28
CA ILE A 48 -1.72 -8.55 -2.06
C ILE A 48 -2.76 -7.57 -1.50
N LEU A 49 -2.32 -6.42 -1.01
CA LEU A 49 -3.15 -5.32 -0.55
C LEU A 49 -3.33 -4.32 -1.71
N ALA A 50 -4.56 -4.07 -2.12
CA ALA A 50 -4.89 -3.24 -3.29
C ALA A 50 -4.69 -1.73 -3.07
N GLY A 51 -4.32 -1.33 -1.85
CA GLY A 51 -4.05 0.05 -1.46
C GLY A 51 -4.92 0.49 -0.29
N ASP A 52 -4.79 1.77 0.07
CA ASP A 52 -5.54 2.39 1.16
C ASP A 52 -5.33 1.67 2.49
N LEU A 53 -4.06 1.42 2.80
CA LEU A 53 -3.63 0.82 4.07
C LEU A 53 -3.83 1.81 5.23
N THR A 54 -3.71 3.10 4.93
CA THR A 54 -3.73 4.18 5.91
C THR A 54 -5.05 4.95 5.94
N ALA A 55 -5.17 5.83 6.95
CA ALA A 55 -6.30 6.73 7.20
C ALA A 55 -7.59 6.06 7.66
N LYS A 56 -8.51 6.87 8.20
CA LYS A 56 -9.84 6.51 8.74
C LYS A 56 -9.84 5.64 10.00
N GLY A 57 -9.15 4.50 10.00
CA GLY A 57 -9.12 3.59 11.14
C GLY A 57 -8.10 3.95 12.22
N PRO A 58 -8.10 3.17 13.31
CA PRO A 58 -7.43 3.54 14.55
C PRO A 58 -5.90 3.39 14.52
N ASP A 59 -5.34 2.54 13.65
CA ASP A 59 -3.91 2.22 13.67
C ASP A 59 -3.31 2.00 12.27
N SER A 60 -3.02 3.11 11.58
CA SER A 60 -2.37 3.08 10.25
C SER A 60 -0.93 2.52 10.30
N VAL A 61 -0.18 2.80 11.37
CA VAL A 61 1.22 2.34 11.51
C VAL A 61 1.25 0.83 11.76
N GLY A 62 0.33 0.32 12.58
CA GLY A 62 0.14 -1.10 12.83
C GLY A 62 -0.15 -1.88 11.56
N VAL A 63 -1.03 -1.36 10.69
CA VAL A 63 -1.32 -1.98 9.38
C VAL A 63 -0.05 -2.07 8.51
N ILE A 64 0.72 -0.99 8.39
CA ILE A 64 1.96 -0.99 7.59
C ILE A 64 2.97 -2.00 8.15
N ARG A 65 3.18 -2.00 9.47
CA ARG A 65 4.08 -2.95 10.14
C ARG A 65 3.62 -4.38 9.90
N ARG A 66 2.32 -4.63 10.01
CA ARG A 66 1.73 -5.95 9.84
C ARG A 66 1.83 -6.44 8.39
N ALA A 67 1.55 -5.58 7.42
CA ALA A 67 1.74 -5.89 6.01
C ALA A 67 3.20 -6.31 5.71
N LYS A 68 4.18 -5.64 6.32
CA LYS A 68 5.60 -6.00 6.22
C LYS A 68 5.91 -7.34 6.86
N GLU A 69 5.37 -7.63 8.05
CA GLU A 69 5.54 -8.93 8.73
C GLU A 69 4.96 -10.09 7.91
N LEU A 70 3.84 -9.86 7.23
CA LEU A 70 3.18 -10.85 6.37
C LEU A 70 3.85 -11.04 5.01
N GLY A 71 4.87 -10.23 4.67
CA GLY A 71 5.48 -10.24 3.34
C GLY A 71 4.50 -9.85 2.24
N ALA A 72 3.50 -9.02 2.55
CA ALA A 72 2.44 -8.66 1.62
C ALA A 72 2.96 -7.70 0.53
N PHE A 73 2.52 -7.91 -0.70
CA PHE A 73 2.65 -6.90 -1.75
C PHE A 73 1.57 -5.85 -1.56
N CYS A 74 1.91 -4.58 -1.82
CA CYS A 74 0.98 -3.47 -1.63
C CYS A 74 0.99 -2.58 -2.87
N VAL A 75 -0.20 -2.25 -3.37
CA VAL A 75 -0.39 -1.17 -4.33
C VAL A 75 -0.56 0.14 -3.55
N ARG A 76 -0.08 1.25 -4.11
CA ARG A 76 -0.23 2.57 -3.49
C ARG A 76 -1.65 3.10 -3.75
N GLY A 77 -2.46 3.20 -2.70
CA GLY A 77 -3.80 3.80 -2.76
C GLY A 77 -3.77 5.33 -2.76
N ASN A 78 -4.94 5.94 -2.95
CA ASN A 78 -5.09 7.40 -2.94
C ASN A 78 -4.95 7.98 -1.53
N HIS A 79 -5.28 7.23 -0.47
CA HIS A 79 -5.01 7.66 0.90
C HIS A 79 -3.51 7.58 1.22
N ASP A 80 -2.84 6.51 0.80
CA ASP A 80 -1.40 6.35 1.01
C ASP A 80 -0.60 7.42 0.24
N ASP A 81 -1.06 7.77 -0.98
CA ASP A 81 -0.49 8.85 -1.78
C ASP A 81 -0.46 10.19 -1.04
N LYS A 82 -1.54 10.53 -0.35
CA LYS A 82 -1.63 11.79 0.41
C LYS A 82 -0.61 11.83 1.54
N VAL A 83 -0.43 10.72 2.26
CA VAL A 83 0.53 10.62 3.38
C VAL A 83 1.96 10.79 2.86
N ILE A 84 2.31 10.09 1.75
CA ILE A 84 3.64 10.19 1.14
C ILE A 84 3.90 11.62 0.66
N ARG A 85 2.96 12.21 -0.08
CA ARG A 85 3.08 13.59 -0.56
C ARG A 85 3.29 14.57 0.59
N LEU A 86 2.46 14.50 1.63
CA LEU A 86 2.60 15.34 2.82
C LEU A 86 3.99 15.23 3.40
N LYS A 87 4.46 14.00 3.61
CA LYS A 87 5.78 13.80 4.21
C LYS A 87 6.91 14.32 3.33
N THR A 88 6.84 14.11 2.02
CA THR A 88 7.86 14.64 1.11
C THR A 88 7.87 16.17 1.09
N TYR A 89 6.68 16.79 1.07
CA TYR A 89 6.59 18.24 1.11
C TYR A 89 7.20 18.84 2.39
N GLU A 90 6.93 18.23 3.56
CA GLU A 90 7.57 18.61 4.82
C GLU A 90 9.10 18.44 4.79
N LEU A 91 9.60 17.36 4.19
CA LEU A 91 11.04 17.12 4.08
C LEU A 91 11.74 18.18 3.21
N GLU A 92 11.06 18.69 2.18
CA GLU A 92 11.62 19.71 1.28
C GLU A 92 11.50 21.14 1.78
N LYS A 93 10.38 21.46 2.43
CA LYS A 93 10.02 22.83 2.83
C LYS A 93 10.19 23.09 4.33
N GLY A 94 10.48 22.04 5.12
CA GLY A 94 10.62 22.09 6.57
C GLY A 94 9.34 21.66 7.32
N GLU A 95 9.49 21.28 8.58
CA GLU A 95 8.40 20.73 9.43
C GLU A 95 7.19 21.66 9.57
N ASN A 96 7.39 22.97 9.39
CA ASN A 96 6.33 23.98 9.48
C ASN A 96 5.72 24.36 8.12
N ALA A 97 6.04 23.63 7.05
CA ALA A 97 5.60 23.98 5.70
C ALA A 97 4.08 23.95 5.49
N MET A 98 3.35 23.29 6.41
CA MET A 98 1.89 23.19 6.43
C MET A 98 1.22 24.12 7.46
N TYR A 99 1.93 25.16 7.95
CA TYR A 99 1.29 26.21 8.76
C TYR A 99 0.68 27.33 7.89
N PRO A 100 -0.50 27.85 8.26
CA PRO A 100 -1.37 27.39 9.35
C PRO A 100 -2.02 26.03 9.03
N LEU A 101 -2.51 25.27 10.02
CA LEU A 101 -3.11 23.92 9.84
C LEU A 101 -4.25 23.84 8.81
N SER A 102 -4.84 24.98 8.41
CA SER A 102 -5.83 25.09 7.34
C SER A 102 -5.21 25.13 5.94
N ALA A 103 -3.89 25.15 5.81
CA ALA A 103 -3.19 25.19 4.55
C ALA A 103 -3.43 23.90 3.76
N THR A 104 -3.69 24.06 2.47
CA THR A 104 -3.82 22.94 1.53
C THR A 104 -2.50 22.73 0.81
N MET A 105 -2.13 21.47 0.63
CA MET A 105 -0.98 21.14 -0.20
C MET A 105 -1.24 21.47 -1.67
N PRO A 106 -0.26 22.07 -2.39
CA PRO A 106 -0.39 22.25 -3.83
C PRO A 106 -0.45 20.91 -4.56
N GLU A 107 -1.35 20.81 -5.54
CA GLU A 107 -1.44 19.63 -6.40
C GLU A 107 -0.32 19.61 -7.45
N GLY A 108 0.13 18.41 -7.83
CA GLY A 108 1.05 18.20 -8.97
C GLY A 108 2.53 18.56 -8.77
N ASN A 109 2.87 19.47 -7.85
CA ASN A 109 4.25 19.99 -7.64
C ASN A 109 4.94 19.46 -6.37
N VAL A 110 4.49 18.32 -5.85
CA VAL A 110 5.14 17.68 -4.71
C VAL A 110 5.99 16.55 -5.26
N PRO A 111 7.33 16.63 -5.11
CA PRO A 111 8.19 15.54 -5.50
C PRO A 111 7.78 14.27 -4.75
N ASP A 112 7.93 13.14 -5.43
CA ASP A 112 7.51 11.86 -4.90
C ASP A 112 8.64 10.86 -5.13
N PRO A 113 9.52 10.65 -4.14
CA PRO A 113 10.69 9.79 -4.30
C PRO A 113 10.29 8.32 -4.51
N LEU A 114 9.04 7.96 -4.21
CA LEU A 114 8.49 6.62 -4.37
C LEU A 114 7.71 6.44 -5.67
N LYS A 115 7.54 7.50 -6.48
CA LYS A 115 6.89 7.42 -7.77
C LYS A 115 7.88 6.97 -8.83
N PHE A 116 7.84 5.68 -9.16
CA PHE A 116 8.45 5.20 -10.40
C PHE A 116 7.73 5.88 -11.58
N LYS A 117 8.52 6.43 -12.52
CA LYS A 117 8.12 7.26 -13.68
C LYS A 117 6.66 7.05 -14.12
N ASN A 118 5.90 8.14 -14.29
CA ASN A 118 4.47 8.25 -14.66
C ASN A 118 4.05 7.52 -15.96
N TYR A 119 4.33 6.23 -16.11
CA TYR A 119 3.85 5.44 -17.23
C TYR A 119 2.93 4.36 -16.67
N HIS A 120 1.63 4.56 -16.89
CA HIS A 120 0.72 3.42 -16.97
C HIS A 120 1.17 2.60 -18.18
N VAL A 121 1.89 1.51 -17.94
CA VAL A 121 2.02 0.47 -18.96
C VAL A 121 0.64 -0.16 -19.05
N ALA A 122 0.04 -0.17 -20.24
CA ALA A 122 -1.21 -0.88 -20.46
C ALA A 122 -1.05 -2.31 -19.92
N ILE A 123 -1.91 -2.69 -18.96
CA ILE A 123 -2.00 -4.07 -18.51
C ILE A 123 -2.54 -4.84 -19.73
N ALA A 124 -1.65 -5.62 -20.34
CA ALA A 124 -1.83 -6.39 -21.56
C ALA A 124 -1.92 -5.57 -22.87
N LYS A 125 -0.90 -5.72 -23.71
CA LYS A 125 -1.07 -5.87 -25.16
C LYS A 125 -0.95 -7.35 -25.48
#